data_AF-A0AAD4TIB9-F1
#
_entry.id   AF-A0AAD4TIB9-F1
#
_cell.length_a   1.000
_cell.length_b   1.000
_cell.length_c   1.000
_cell.angle_alpha   90.00
_cell.angle_beta   90.00
_cell.angle_gamma   90.00
#
_symmetry.space_group_name_H-M   'P 1'
#
loop_
_entity.id
_entity.type
_entity.pdbx_description
1 polymer ?
#
loop_
_entity_poly.entity_id
_entity_poly.type
_entity_poly.pdbx_seq_one_letter_code
_entity_poly.pdbx_strand_id
1 'polypeptide(L)'
;MRAPNYVLEEDLALVEAYINFGGDDAVGIIPYFNEKTKNPNKRNQHSLENRLLVIKKETRNFVSLIGKVYQKKGSGWSPEDLTHQARIEYTRVYLKAFPHEECYKLFKYVKGYDCTKYTDEDEEDVPVLPIPTV
;
A
#
# COMPACT_ATOMS: atom_id res chain seq x y z
N MET A 1 -6.53 -14.44 -6.03
CA MET A 1 -7.71 -14.18 -6.89
C MET A 1 -8.28 -12.81 -6.55
N ARG A 2 -8.47 -11.95 -7.56
CA ARG A 2 -9.19 -10.68 -7.43
C ARG A 2 -10.66 -11.01 -7.15
N ALA A 3 -11.34 -10.23 -6.30
CA ALA A 3 -12.79 -10.43 -6.11
C ALA A 3 -13.46 -10.31 -7.49
N PRO A 4 -14.31 -11.27 -7.91
CA PRO A 4 -14.81 -11.36 -9.29
C PRO A 4 -15.68 -10.16 -9.73
N ASN A 5 -15.98 -9.25 -8.80
CA ASN A 5 -16.96 -8.19 -9.01
C ASN A 5 -16.36 -6.79 -9.15
N TYR A 6 -15.04 -6.58 -9.01
CA TYR A 6 -14.41 -5.26 -9.12
C TYR A 6 -13.35 -5.22 -10.21
N VAL A 7 -13.51 -4.29 -11.16
CA VAL A 7 -12.53 -4.04 -12.22
C VAL A 7 -11.44 -3.07 -11.75
N LEU A 8 -10.34 -2.98 -12.52
CA LEU A 8 -9.21 -2.12 -12.19
C LEU A 8 -9.57 -0.65 -12.08
N GLU A 9 -10.41 -0.15 -12.99
CA GLU A 9 -10.85 1.23 -12.98
C GLU A 9 -11.67 1.57 -11.73
N GLU A 10 -12.54 0.65 -11.27
CA GLU A 10 -13.29 0.82 -10.02
C GLU A 10 -12.33 0.85 -8.81
N ASP A 11 -11.37 -0.08 -8.75
CA ASP A 11 -10.39 -0.10 -7.65
C ASP A 11 -9.56 1.20 -7.59
N LEU A 12 -9.13 1.71 -8.76
CA LEU A 12 -8.37 2.96 -8.84
C LEU A 12 -9.21 4.17 -8.46
N ALA A 13 -10.43 4.29 -8.97
CA ALA A 13 -11.33 5.39 -8.61
C ALA A 13 -11.64 5.41 -7.10
N LEU A 14 -11.78 4.24 -6.48
CA LEU A 14 -12.03 4.10 -5.05
C LEU A 14 -10.81 4.53 -4.22
N VAL A 15 -9.61 4.16 -4.66
CA VAL A 15 -8.35 4.57 -3.99
C VAL A 15 -8.08 6.06 -4.19
N GLU A 16 -8.30 6.61 -5.39
CA GLU A 16 -8.21 8.05 -5.64
C GLU A 16 -9.16 8.83 -4.74
N ALA A 17 -10.41 8.38 -4.61
CA ALA A 17 -11.40 8.99 -3.73
C ALA A 17 -10.89 8.98 -2.27
N TYR A 18 -10.42 7.84 -1.80
CA TYR A 18 -9.88 7.71 -0.44
C TYR A 18 -8.72 8.68 -0.18
N ILE A 19 -7.80 8.83 -1.14
CA ILE A 19 -6.65 9.74 -1.04
C ILE A 19 -7.10 11.21 -1.03
N ASN A 20 -7.99 11.58 -1.97
CA ASN A 20 -8.44 12.97 -2.14
C ASN A 20 -9.27 13.49 -0.96
N PHE A 21 -10.01 12.62 -0.27
CA PHE A 21 -10.84 13.02 0.88
C PHE A 21 -10.19 12.74 2.24
N GLY A 22 -8.89 12.44 2.29
CA GLY A 22 -8.12 12.43 3.53
C GLY A 22 -8.25 11.17 4.38
N GLY A 23 -8.78 10.06 3.84
CA GLY A 23 -8.72 8.76 4.50
C GLY A 23 -10.05 8.23 5.05
N ASP A 24 -10.03 7.59 6.22
CA ASP A 24 -11.15 6.81 6.78
C ASP A 24 -12.35 7.68 7.23
N ASP A 25 -12.17 8.99 7.39
CA ASP A 25 -13.21 9.94 7.81
C ASP A 25 -14.03 10.52 6.63
N ALA A 26 -13.80 10.01 5.43
CA ALA A 26 -14.24 10.64 4.20
C ALA A 26 -15.66 10.26 3.76
N VAL A 27 -16.64 11.05 4.22
CA VAL A 27 -18.03 11.04 3.72
C VAL A 27 -18.11 11.28 2.19
N GLY A 28 -17.07 11.86 1.59
CA GLY A 28 -16.98 12.19 0.15
C GLY A 28 -16.53 11.07 -0.80
N ILE A 29 -16.13 9.89 -0.30
CA ILE A 29 -15.61 8.80 -1.15
C ILE A 29 -16.66 8.30 -2.15
N ILE A 30 -17.90 8.11 -1.71
CA ILE A 30 -18.96 7.49 -2.51
C ILE A 30 -19.47 8.43 -3.61
N PRO A 31 -19.80 9.71 -3.34
CA PRO A 31 -20.17 10.65 -4.40
C PRO A 31 -19.10 10.75 -5.49
N TYR A 32 -17.83 10.86 -5.10
CA TYR A 32 -16.71 10.96 -6.05
C TYR A 32 -16.54 9.69 -6.87
N PHE A 33 -16.61 8.51 -6.25
CA PHE A 33 -16.54 7.23 -6.95
C PHE A 33 -17.64 7.13 -8.01
N ASN A 34 -18.89 7.48 -7.67
CA ASN A 34 -20.03 7.42 -8.58
C ASN A 34 -19.89 8.38 -9.75
N GLU A 35 -19.37 9.59 -9.51
CA GLU A 35 -19.13 10.60 -10.55
C GLU A 35 -18.04 10.13 -11.54
N LYS A 36 -16.91 9.63 -11.03
CA LYS A 36 -15.77 9.17 -11.83
C LYS A 36 -16.07 7.95 -12.67
N THR A 37 -16.78 6.97 -12.11
CA THR A 37 -17.01 5.68 -12.78
C THR A 37 -18.20 5.69 -13.72
N LYS A 38 -19.07 6.72 -13.66
CA LYS A 38 -20.35 6.79 -14.40
C LYS A 38 -21.12 5.46 -14.35
N ASN A 39 -21.02 4.77 -13.21
CA ASN A 39 -21.35 3.35 -13.10
C ASN A 39 -22.87 3.15 -13.24
N PRO A 40 -23.35 2.37 -14.22
CA PRO A 40 -24.77 2.05 -14.34
C PRO A 40 -25.27 1.18 -13.18
N ASN A 41 -24.36 0.42 -12.55
CA ASN A 41 -24.66 -0.39 -11.38
C ASN A 41 -24.35 0.42 -10.11
N LYS A 42 -25.39 0.88 -9.41
CA LYS A 42 -25.25 1.51 -8.09
C LYS A 42 -24.61 0.52 -7.11
N ARG A 43 -23.31 0.67 -6.84
CA ARG A 43 -22.66 -0.01 -5.72
C ARG A 43 -23.19 0.61 -4.43
N ASN A 44 -23.59 -0.23 -3.49
CA ASN A 44 -23.93 0.26 -2.16
C ASN A 44 -22.67 0.62 -1.37
N GLN A 45 -22.83 1.52 -0.41
CA GLN A 45 -21.77 2.00 0.47
C GLN A 45 -20.96 0.85 1.07
N HIS A 46 -21.65 -0.12 1.66
CA HIS A 46 -21.03 -1.26 2.33
C HIS A 46 -20.11 -2.09 1.42
N SER A 47 -20.49 -2.26 0.14
CA SER A 47 -19.66 -2.99 -0.82
C SER A 47 -18.38 -2.24 -1.15
N LEU A 48 -18.46 -0.91 -1.33
CA LEU A 48 -17.31 -0.06 -1.61
C LEU A 48 -16.36 -0.01 -0.40
N GLU A 49 -16.90 0.16 0.80
CA GLU A 49 -16.11 0.14 2.04
C GLU A 49 -15.38 -1.18 2.23
N ASN A 50 -16.07 -2.31 2.06
CA ASN A 50 -15.45 -3.64 2.14
C ASN A 50 -14.36 -3.80 1.09
N ARG A 51 -14.57 -3.30 -0.13
CA ARG A 51 -13.56 -3.39 -1.19
C ARG A 51 -12.32 -2.57 -0.86
N LEU A 52 -12.52 -1.33 -0.43
CA LEU A 52 -11.43 -0.43 0.00
C LEU A 52 -10.65 -1.04 1.16
N LEU A 53 -11.33 -1.64 2.14
CA LEU A 53 -10.71 -2.33 3.27
C LEU A 53 -9.81 -3.49 2.81
N VAL A 54 -10.27 -4.29 1.84
CA VAL A 54 -9.46 -5.37 1.25
C VAL A 54 -8.22 -4.80 0.57
N ILE A 55 -8.36 -3.78 -0.27
CA ILE A 55 -7.23 -3.14 -0.96
C ILE A 55 -6.22 -2.60 0.06
N LYS A 56 -6.68 -1.86 1.07
CA LYS A 56 -5.85 -1.29 2.14
C LYS A 56 -5.11 -2.37 2.92
N LYS A 57 -5.79 -3.46 3.29
CA LYS A 57 -5.21 -4.58 4.04
C LYS A 57 -4.13 -5.28 3.23
N GLU A 58 -4.42 -5.64 1.98
CA GLU A 58 -3.46 -6.35 1.14
C GLU A 58 -2.25 -5.48 0.79
N THR A 59 -2.46 -4.19 0.53
CA THR A 59 -1.37 -3.23 0.29
C THR A 59 -0.51 -3.05 1.52
N ARG A 60 -1.10 -3.01 2.73
CA ARG A 60 -0.33 -2.89 3.99
C ARG A 60 0.52 -4.13 4.25
N ASN A 61 -0.04 -5.31 3.97
CA ASN A 61 0.72 -6.56 4.06
C ASN A 61 1.92 -6.55 3.10
N PHE A 62 1.72 -6.06 1.87
CA PHE A 62 2.78 -5.92 0.89
C PHE A 62 3.87 -4.94 1.34
N VAL A 63 3.51 -3.74 1.82
CA VAL A 63 4.47 -2.76 2.37
C VAL A 63 5.22 -3.32 3.58
N SER A 64 4.56 -4.09 4.45
CA SER A 64 5.25 -4.77 5.56
C SER A 64 6.28 -5.80 5.07
N LEU A 65 6.03 -6.49 3.96
CA LEU A 65 7.02 -7.38 3.36
C LEU A 65 8.22 -6.61 2.80
N ILE A 66 8.00 -5.43 2.19
CA ILE A 66 9.08 -4.53 1.75
C ILE A 66 9.99 -4.18 2.95
N GLY A 67 9.41 -3.71 4.06
CA GLY A 67 10.17 -3.40 5.26
C GLY A 67 10.94 -4.61 5.83
N LYS A 68 10.36 -5.81 5.79
CA LYS A 68 11.04 -7.05 6.20
C LYS A 68 12.19 -7.44 5.25
N VAL A 69 12.05 -7.19 3.95
CA VAL A 69 13.13 -7.44 2.98
C VAL A 69 14.28 -6.48 3.27
N TYR A 70 13.97 -5.20 3.46
CA TYR A 70 14.97 -4.17 3.78
C TYR A 70 15.76 -4.54 5.05
N GLN A 71 15.07 -4.86 6.16
CA GLN A 71 15.70 -5.27 7.41
C GLN A 71 16.62 -6.49 7.26
N LYS A 72 16.34 -7.40 6.31
CA LYS A 72 17.15 -8.60 6.07
C LYS A 72 18.33 -8.36 5.15
N LYS A 73 18.26 -7.37 4.24
CA LYS A 73 19.21 -7.19 3.14
C LYS A 73 20.09 -5.94 3.26
N GLY A 74 19.70 -4.97 4.08
CA GLY A 74 20.46 -3.74 4.33
C GLY A 74 20.28 -2.66 3.24
N SER A 75 20.97 -1.52 3.41
CA SER A 75 20.81 -0.27 2.64
C SER A 75 21.34 -0.29 1.19
N GLY A 76 21.73 -1.44 0.65
CA GLY A 76 22.27 -1.54 -0.72
C GLY A 76 21.26 -1.84 -1.83
N TRP A 77 19.97 -1.96 -1.50
CA TRP A 77 18.93 -2.38 -2.45
C TRP A 77 18.08 -1.20 -2.86
N SER A 78 17.87 -1.02 -4.16
CA SER A 78 17.00 0.04 -4.67
C SER A 78 15.54 -0.21 -4.25
N PRO A 79 14.68 0.84 -4.22
CA PRO A 79 13.24 0.67 -3.99
C PRO A 79 12.62 -0.40 -4.91
N GLU A 80 13.07 -0.46 -6.17
CA GLU A 80 12.64 -1.45 -7.15
C GLU A 80 13.05 -2.88 -6.76
N ASP A 81 14.29 -3.08 -6.28
CA ASP A 81 14.78 -4.39 -5.84
C ASP A 81 14.02 -4.89 -4.61
N LEU A 82 13.80 -4.00 -3.64
CA LEU A 82 13.00 -4.32 -2.45
C LEU A 82 11.57 -4.70 -2.82
N THR A 83 10.96 -3.95 -3.73
CA THR A 83 9.60 -4.21 -4.22
C THR A 83 9.54 -5.53 -4.99
N HIS A 84 10.54 -5.81 -5.83
CA HIS A 84 10.64 -7.07 -6.58
C HIS A 84 10.72 -8.27 -5.62
N GLN A 85 11.60 -8.22 -4.62
CA GLN A 85 11.72 -9.29 -3.64
C GLN A 85 10.46 -9.42 -2.78
N ALA A 86 9.81 -8.31 -2.42
CA ALA A 86 8.55 -8.34 -1.70
C ALA A 86 7.43 -9.03 -2.49
N ARG A 87 7.40 -8.92 -3.84
CA ARG A 87 6.45 -9.67 -4.69
C ARG A 87 6.67 -11.18 -4.61
N ILE A 88 7.93 -11.60 -4.62
CA ILE A 88 8.31 -13.00 -4.47
C ILE A 88 7.85 -13.52 -3.10
N GLU A 89 8.17 -12.79 -2.03
CA GLU A 89 7.75 -13.15 -0.66
C GLU A 89 6.23 -13.12 -0.50
N TYR A 90 5.53 -12.16 -1.11
CA TYR A 90 4.06 -12.11 -1.08
C TYR A 90 3.47 -13.36 -1.74
N THR A 91 3.99 -13.73 -2.91
CA THR A 91 3.56 -14.94 -3.62
C THR A 91 3.82 -16.20 -2.80
N ARG A 92 4.97 -16.27 -2.12
CA ARG A 92 5.32 -17.37 -1.24
C ARG A 92 4.40 -17.47 -0.01
N VAL A 93 4.09 -16.34 0.64
CA VAL A 93 3.30 -16.29 1.88
C VAL A 93 1.81 -16.47 1.62
N TYR A 94 1.27 -15.81 0.59
CA TYR A 94 -0.15 -15.77 0.30
C TYR A 94 -0.58 -16.69 -0.83
N LEU A 95 0.35 -17.45 -1.42
CA LEU A 95 0.13 -18.40 -2.52
C LEU A 95 -0.57 -17.76 -3.74
N LYS A 96 -0.39 -16.45 -3.92
CA LYS A 96 -0.97 -15.67 -5.01
C LYS A 96 -0.09 -14.46 -5.33
N ALA A 97 -0.06 -14.05 -6.59
CA ALA A 97 0.52 -12.76 -6.97
C ALA A 97 -0.22 -11.60 -6.27
N PHE A 98 0.50 -10.53 -5.96
CA PHE A 98 -0.07 -9.33 -5.38
C PHE A 98 -1.09 -8.71 -6.37
N PRO A 99 -2.39 -8.64 -6.02
CA PRO A 99 -3.42 -8.31 -7.01
C PRO A 99 -3.67 -6.79 -7.18
N HIS A 100 -2.96 -5.95 -6.42
CA HIS A 100 -3.23 -4.51 -6.29
C HIS A 100 -2.03 -3.62 -6.68
N GLU A 101 -1.23 -4.04 -7.66
CA GLU A 101 -0.02 -3.33 -8.13
C GLU A 101 -0.30 -1.85 -8.46
N GLU A 102 -1.32 -1.56 -9.27
CA GLU A 102 -1.63 -0.18 -9.67
C GLU A 102 -2.18 0.66 -8.51
N CYS A 103 -2.98 0.04 -7.62
CA CYS A 103 -3.47 0.74 -6.43
C CYS A 103 -2.30 1.08 -5.48
N TYR A 104 -1.32 0.19 -5.33
CA TYR A 104 -0.13 0.43 -4.53
C TYR A 104 0.67 1.65 -5.04
N LYS A 105 0.78 1.84 -6.35
CA LYS A 105 1.43 3.04 -6.93
C LYS A 105 0.77 4.36 -6.52
N LEU A 106 -0.52 4.34 -6.19
CA LEU A 106 -1.22 5.49 -5.61
C LEU A 106 -0.97 5.61 -4.11
N PHE A 107 -0.98 4.48 -3.39
CA PHE A 107 -0.75 4.43 -1.95
C PHE A 107 0.67 4.82 -1.52
N LYS A 108 1.68 4.71 -2.39
CA LYS A 108 3.07 5.01 -2.01
C LYS A 108 3.26 6.44 -1.45
N TYR A 109 2.39 7.38 -1.81
CA TYR A 109 2.44 8.76 -1.31
C TYR A 109 1.58 9.00 -0.04
N VAL A 110 0.89 7.96 0.44
CA VAL A 110 0.02 8.02 1.61
C VAL A 110 0.82 7.61 2.86
N LYS A 111 0.74 8.42 3.92
CA LYS A 111 1.40 8.12 5.20
C LYS A 111 1.02 6.71 5.69
N GLY A 112 2.03 5.88 5.95
CA GLY A 112 1.85 4.49 6.40
C GLY A 112 1.85 3.43 5.29
N TYR A 113 1.93 3.85 4.02
CA TYR A 113 2.11 2.99 2.85
C TYR A 113 3.37 3.33 2.04
N ASP A 114 4.10 4.33 2.51
CA ASP A 114 5.35 4.80 1.95
C ASP A 114 6.48 3.80 2.21
N CYS A 115 7.07 3.28 1.13
CA CYS A 115 8.20 2.37 1.18
C CYS A 115 9.55 3.09 1.18
N THR A 116 9.62 4.39 0.85
CA THR A 116 10.90 5.12 0.82
C THR A 116 11.47 5.31 2.20
N LYS A 117 10.62 5.27 3.23
CA LYS A 117 11.02 5.17 4.65
C LYS A 117 11.92 3.98 4.98
N TYR A 118 11.97 2.99 4.10
CA TYR A 118 12.85 1.83 4.21
C TYR A 118 14.00 1.89 3.20
N THR A 119 14.23 3.02 2.54
CA THR A 119 15.33 3.21 1.57
C THR A 119 16.13 4.46 1.86
N ASP A 120 15.55 5.40 2.61
CA ASP A 120 16.25 6.56 3.10
C ASP A 120 17.23 6.11 4.20
N GLU A 121 18.52 6.27 3.92
CA GLU A 121 19.57 6.34 4.93
C GLU A 121 19.28 7.57 5.80
N ASP A 122 18.41 7.42 6.78
CA ASP A 122 18.37 8.36 7.88
C ASP A 122 19.69 8.15 8.67
N GLU A 123 20.67 9.02 8.38
CA GLU A 123 21.64 9.50 9.37
C GLU A 123 20.86 10.12 10.55
N GLU A 124 20.16 9.31 11.32
CA GLU A 124 19.77 9.68 12.67
C GLU A 124 21.01 9.49 13.53
N ASP A 125 21.62 10.60 13.93
CA ASP A 125 22.70 10.72 14.91
C ASP A 125 22.58 9.62 15.97
N VAL A 126 23.35 8.55 15.80
CA VAL A 126 23.49 7.53 16.83
C VAL A 126 24.17 8.24 17.99
N PRO A 127 23.55 8.38 19.18
CA PRO A 127 24.26 8.98 20.30
C PRO A 127 25.46 8.09 20.56
N VAL A 128 26.67 8.65 20.38
CA VAL A 128 27.93 7.99 20.67
C VAL A 128 27.92 7.65 22.15
N LEU A 129 27.50 6.43 22.48
CA LEU A 129 27.69 5.92 23.82
C LEU A 129 29.20 5.80 24.03
N PRO A 130 29.76 6.42 25.09
CA PRO A 130 31.18 6.36 25.33
C PRO A 130 31.58 4.89 25.51
N ILE A 131 32.58 4.46 24.74
CA ILE A 131 33.22 3.16 24.88
C ILE A 131 33.71 3.08 26.32
N PRO A 132 33.22 2.12 27.15
CA PRO A 132 33.78 1.94 28.48
C PRO A 132 35.24 1.54 28.30
N THR A 133 36.12 2.41 28.76
CA THR A 133 37.54 2.13 28.82
C THR A 133 37.80 1.31 30.07
N VAL A 134 38.31 0.10 29.83
CA VAL A 134 38.90 -0.88 30.75
C VAL A 134 37.93 -1.70 31.60
#